data_AF-L0P7Q9-F1
#
_entry.id   AF-L0P7Q9-F1
#
_cell.length_a   1.000
_cell.length_b   1.000
_cell.length_c   1.000
_cell.angle_alpha   90.00
_cell.angle_beta   90.00
_cell.angle_gamma   90.00
#
_symmetry.space_group_name_H-M   'P 1'
#
loop_
_entity.id
_entity.type
_entity.pdbx_description
1 polymer ?
#
loop_
_entity_poly.entity_id
_entity_poly.type
_entity_poly.pdbx_seq_one_letter_code
_entity_poly.pdbx_strand_id
1 'polypeptide(L)'
;MSNIQLYLPIIYITLLVGSFCVFSFFYSRHKRLKISPLEQWFSSSTSRNLYFSLLHLSESVPQNILKAALLERAKENIKRIHDLRVKKSVLNQAIQRGLLSSDLWRQFRLLEKELEIEVMDVSKEAQSFKKEWGQTIFQTANEMVLNEQLRQTITQVRDIAEKEARTQRRTKTYRRKRIT
;
A
#
# COMPACT_ATOMS: atom_id res chain seq x y z
N MET A 1 35.13 2.42 58.96
CA MET A 1 35.54 1.90 57.63
C MET A 1 34.51 0.86 57.16
N SER A 2 33.31 1.27 56.77
CA SER A 2 32.19 0.31 56.67
C SER A 2 31.06 0.69 55.69
N ASN A 3 31.31 1.59 54.74
CA ASN A 3 30.32 1.89 53.67
C ASN A 3 30.80 1.47 52.28
N ILE A 4 32.11 1.21 52.11
CA ILE A 4 32.73 0.84 50.83
C ILE A 4 32.20 -0.52 50.32
N GLN A 5 31.94 -1.46 51.22
CA GLN A 5 31.37 -2.77 50.89
C GLN A 5 29.92 -2.67 50.37
N LEU A 6 29.18 -1.61 50.74
CA LEU A 6 27.81 -1.37 50.25
C LEU A 6 27.79 -0.73 48.85
N TYR A 7 28.76 0.15 48.55
CA TYR A 7 28.83 0.84 47.24
C TYR A 7 29.40 -0.03 46.12
N LEU A 8 30.29 -0.97 46.43
CA LEU A 8 30.87 -1.92 45.46
C LEU A 8 29.83 -2.66 44.59
N PRO A 9 28.79 -3.32 45.16
CA PRO A 9 27.78 -4.01 44.37
C PRO A 9 26.91 -3.04 43.55
N ILE A 10 26.63 -1.85 44.08
CA ILE A 10 25.84 -0.83 43.38
C ILE A 10 26.61 -0.34 42.15
N ILE A 11 27.91 -0.02 42.29
CA ILE A 11 28.78 0.41 41.18
C ILE A 11 28.91 -0.69 40.12
N TYR A 12 29.03 -1.95 40.54
CA TYR A 12 29.09 -3.07 39.60
C TYR A 12 27.82 -3.20 38.77
N ILE A 13 26.65 -3.11 39.41
CA ILE A 13 25.35 -3.19 38.72
C ILE A 13 25.16 -1.99 37.79
N THR A 14 25.49 -0.77 38.22
CA THR A 14 25.32 0.42 37.36
C THR A 14 26.22 0.38 36.14
N LEU A 15 27.46 -0.13 36.28
CA LEU A 15 28.37 -0.29 35.15
C LEU A 15 27.89 -1.38 34.18
N LEU A 16 27.36 -2.50 34.71
CA LEU A 16 26.82 -3.58 33.90
C LEU A 16 25.55 -3.15 33.15
N VAL A 17 24.59 -2.53 33.84
CA VAL A 17 23.36 -2.02 33.23
C VAL A 17 23.66 -0.89 32.26
N GLY A 18 24.59 0.01 32.60
CA GLY A 18 25.03 1.09 31.73
C GLY A 18 25.62 0.56 30.42
N SER A 19 26.55 -0.39 30.52
CA SER A 19 27.15 -1.05 29.34
C SER A 19 26.10 -1.77 28.49
N PHE A 20 25.19 -2.51 29.12
CA PHE A 20 24.10 -3.21 28.43
C PHE A 20 23.16 -2.24 27.70
N CYS A 21 22.78 -1.13 28.34
CA CYS A 21 21.93 -0.10 27.74
C CYS A 21 22.61 0.56 26.54
N VAL A 22 23.89 0.93 26.64
CA VAL A 22 24.65 1.52 25.53
C VAL A 22 24.77 0.54 24.37
N PHE A 23 25.10 -0.72 24.65
CA PHE A 23 25.19 -1.76 23.63
C PHE A 23 23.84 -2.03 22.95
N SER A 24 22.77 -2.18 23.73
CA SER A 24 21.41 -2.40 23.23
C SER A 24 20.93 -1.24 22.36
N PHE A 25 21.19 0.00 22.79
CA PHE A 25 20.87 1.19 22.01
C PHE A 25 21.63 1.22 20.68
N PHE A 26 22.94 0.98 20.70
CA PHE A 26 23.78 1.03 19.51
C PHE A 26 23.44 -0.09 18.51
N TYR A 27 23.26 -1.32 19.00
CA TYR A 27 22.84 -2.47 18.18
C TYR A 27 21.45 -2.28 17.57
N SER A 28 20.49 -1.79 18.37
CA SER A 28 19.13 -1.49 17.90
C SER A 28 19.12 -0.37 16.87
N ARG A 29 19.96 0.67 17.06
CA ARG A 29 20.13 1.77 16.11
C ARG A 29 20.69 1.27 14.77
N HIS A 30 21.74 0.45 14.78
CA HIS A 30 22.30 -0.11 13.55
C HIS A 30 21.33 -1.01 12.78
N LYS A 31 20.52 -1.83 13.49
CA LYS A 31 19.50 -2.65 12.84
C LYS A 31 18.38 -1.80 12.21
N ARG A 32 17.97 -0.69 12.84
CA ARG A 32 16.97 0.23 12.28
C ARG A 32 17.44 0.91 11.01
N LEU A 33 18.72 1.28 10.94
CA LEU A 33 19.31 1.97 9.77
C LEU A 33 19.40 1.06 8.53
N LYS A 34 19.60 -0.25 8.72
CA LYS A 34 19.62 -1.24 7.60
C LYS A 34 18.24 -1.56 7.04
N ILE A 35 17.16 -1.13 7.68
CA ILE A 35 15.77 -1.36 7.26
C ILE A 35 15.30 -0.28 6.24
N SER A 36 16.16 0.67 5.86
CA SER A 36 15.82 1.77 4.93
C SER A 36 16.77 1.80 3.72
N PRO A 37 16.32 2.01 2.45
CA PRO A 37 15.02 1.80 1.84
C PRO A 37 15.09 0.55 0.94
N LEU A 38 14.75 -0.60 1.48
CA LEU A 38 14.63 -1.82 0.68
C LEU A 38 13.35 -1.70 -0.13
N GLU A 39 13.51 -1.42 -1.42
CA GLU A 39 12.53 -1.49 -2.50
C GLU A 39 11.13 -0.98 -2.11
N GLN A 40 10.81 0.25 -2.52
CA GLN A 40 9.49 0.84 -2.29
C GLN A 40 8.42 -0.07 -2.94
N TRP A 41 7.82 -0.95 -2.12
CA TRP A 41 6.88 -2.00 -2.54
C TRP A 41 5.69 -1.48 -3.34
N PHE A 42 5.39 -0.19 -3.18
CA PHE A 42 4.44 0.57 -3.97
C PHE A 42 5.12 1.81 -4.50
N SER A 43 4.91 2.13 -5.77
CA SER A 43 5.32 3.42 -6.33
C SER A 43 4.69 4.58 -5.53
N SER A 44 5.35 5.73 -5.52
CA SER A 44 4.78 6.96 -4.96
C SER A 44 3.37 7.18 -5.52
N SER A 45 2.38 7.48 -4.66
CA SER A 45 0.99 7.66 -5.09
C SER A 45 0.85 8.89 -5.96
N THR A 46 0.62 8.68 -7.26
CA THR A 46 0.38 9.77 -8.19
C THR A 46 -0.85 10.57 -7.79
N SER A 47 -1.95 9.91 -7.36
CA SER A 47 -3.18 10.61 -6.98
C SER A 47 -3.02 11.45 -5.71
N ARG A 48 -2.25 10.96 -4.73
CA ARG A 48 -1.90 11.72 -3.52
C ARG A 48 -1.08 12.96 -3.86
N ASN A 49 -0.03 12.79 -4.68
CA ASN A 49 0.83 13.90 -5.05
C ASN A 49 0.04 14.94 -5.85
N LEU A 50 -0.83 14.52 -6.78
CA LEU A 50 -1.74 15.43 -7.50
C LEU A 50 -2.65 16.20 -6.55
N TYR A 51 -3.28 15.53 -5.58
CA TYR A 51 -4.11 16.21 -4.59
C TYR A 51 -3.34 17.25 -3.77
N PHE A 52 -2.15 16.91 -3.28
CA PHE A 52 -1.32 17.88 -2.57
C PHE A 52 -0.85 19.00 -3.49
N SER A 53 -0.46 18.72 -4.73
CA SER A 53 -0.14 19.76 -5.70
C SER A 53 -1.31 20.73 -5.89
N LEU A 54 -2.55 20.22 -5.95
CA LEU A 54 -3.75 21.06 -6.02
C LEU A 54 -3.95 21.92 -4.77
N LEU A 55 -3.63 21.41 -3.58
CA LEU A 55 -3.69 22.18 -2.33
C LEU A 55 -2.61 23.26 -2.23
N HIS A 56 -1.45 23.06 -2.85
CA HIS A 56 -0.34 24.02 -2.82
C HIS A 56 -0.40 25.04 -3.96
N LEU A 57 -1.38 24.97 -4.85
CA LEU A 57 -1.60 26.01 -5.85
C LEU A 57 -1.99 27.33 -5.16
N SER A 58 -1.40 28.43 -5.63
CA SER A 58 -1.69 29.78 -5.12
C SER A 58 -3.08 30.28 -5.50
N GLU A 59 -3.68 29.69 -6.54
CA GLU A 59 -5.02 30.03 -7.00
C GLU A 59 -6.08 29.25 -6.23
N SER A 60 -7.25 29.88 -6.01
CA SER A 60 -8.36 29.25 -5.32
C SER A 60 -8.98 28.14 -6.18
N VAL A 61 -8.63 26.89 -5.88
CA VAL A 61 -9.18 25.71 -6.57
C VAL A 61 -10.63 25.47 -6.11
N PRO A 62 -11.58 25.28 -7.04
CA PRO A 62 -12.96 24.91 -6.70
C PRO A 62 -13.04 23.65 -5.82
N GLN A 63 -13.87 23.69 -4.78
CA GLN A 63 -14.03 22.56 -3.84
C GLN A 63 -14.48 21.26 -4.51
N ASN A 64 -15.22 21.34 -5.62
CA ASN A 64 -15.67 20.15 -6.36
C ASN A 64 -14.48 19.37 -6.94
N ILE A 65 -13.43 20.08 -7.40
CA ILE A 65 -12.22 19.47 -7.94
C ILE A 65 -11.42 18.81 -6.81
N LEU A 66 -11.30 19.48 -5.66
CA LEU A 66 -10.63 18.90 -4.48
C LEU A 66 -11.32 17.63 -3.98
N LYS A 67 -12.66 17.62 -3.94
CA LYS A 67 -13.44 16.42 -3.57
C LYS A 67 -13.23 15.28 -4.57
N ALA A 68 -13.20 15.58 -5.87
CA ALA A 68 -12.92 14.58 -6.90
C ALA A 68 -11.50 14.03 -6.78
N ALA A 69 -10.50 14.88 -6.56
CA ALA A 69 -9.12 14.47 -6.36
C ALA A 69 -8.94 13.62 -5.09
N LEU A 70 -9.64 13.97 -3.99
CA LEU A 70 -9.64 13.16 -2.77
C LEU A 70 -10.27 11.77 -3.00
N LEU A 71 -11.33 11.70 -3.81
CA LEU A 71 -11.97 10.43 -4.19
C LEU A 71 -11.03 9.56 -5.05
N GLU A 72 -10.29 10.17 -5.98
CA GLU A 72 -9.26 9.47 -6.77
C GLU A 72 -8.12 8.95 -5.88
N ARG A 73 -7.71 9.72 -4.87
CA ARG A 73 -6.76 9.25 -3.83
C ARG A 73 -7.34 8.07 -3.04
N ALA A 74 -8.60 8.14 -2.61
CA ALA A 74 -9.27 7.04 -1.92
C ALA A 74 -9.36 5.76 -2.78
N LYS A 75 -9.63 5.91 -4.09
CA LYS A 75 -9.65 4.82 -5.07
C LYS A 75 -8.29 4.13 -5.18
N GLU A 76 -7.20 4.89 -5.23
CA GLU A 76 -5.84 4.33 -5.24
C GLU A 76 -5.55 3.55 -3.95
N ASN A 77 -5.96 4.06 -2.79
CA ASN A 77 -5.81 3.37 -1.50
C ASN A 77 -6.56 2.04 -1.48
N ILE A 78 -7.79 1.97 -2.01
CA ILE A 78 -8.54 0.71 -2.11
C ILE A 78 -7.82 -0.32 -2.99
N LYS A 79 -7.30 0.11 -4.15
CA LYS A 79 -6.49 -0.78 -5.02
C LYS A 79 -5.30 -1.35 -4.26
N ARG A 80 -4.56 -0.50 -3.53
CA ARG A 80 -3.42 -0.91 -2.69
C ARG A 80 -3.84 -1.86 -1.56
N ILE A 81 -4.97 -1.63 -0.90
CA ILE A 81 -5.50 -2.52 0.14
C ILE A 81 -5.76 -3.92 -0.44
N HIS A 82 -6.38 -3.99 -1.62
CA HIS A 82 -6.65 -5.26 -2.27
C HIS A 82 -5.35 -6.02 -2.59
N ASP A 83 -4.38 -5.32 -3.18
CA ASP A 83 -3.06 -5.88 -3.48
C ASP A 83 -2.33 -6.36 -2.23
N LEU A 84 -2.35 -5.57 -1.14
CA LEU A 84 -1.75 -5.97 0.14
C LEU A 84 -2.38 -7.23 0.69
N ARG A 85 -3.72 -7.37 0.65
CA ARG A 85 -4.39 -8.58 1.16
C ARG A 85 -3.97 -9.83 0.40
N VAL A 86 -3.88 -9.75 -0.93
CA VAL A 86 -3.41 -10.87 -1.76
C VAL A 86 -1.96 -11.21 -1.42
N LYS A 87 -1.08 -10.20 -1.39
CA LYS A 87 0.35 -10.39 -1.11
C LYS A 87 0.61 -10.92 0.31
N LYS A 88 -0.17 -10.51 1.32
CA LYS A 88 -0.07 -11.00 2.70
C LYS A 88 -0.25 -12.51 2.79
N SER A 89 -1.26 -13.04 2.11
CA SER A 89 -1.54 -14.48 2.08
C SER A 89 -0.37 -15.26 1.49
N VAL A 90 0.16 -14.80 0.35
CA VAL A 90 1.30 -15.44 -0.33
C VAL A 90 2.57 -15.36 0.52
N LEU A 91 2.83 -14.20 1.12
CA LEU A 91 4.01 -13.97 1.95
C LEU A 91 4.02 -14.85 3.20
N ASN A 92 2.86 -15.01 3.87
CA ASN A 92 2.72 -15.91 5.01
C ASN A 92 3.08 -17.36 4.65
N GLN A 93 2.60 -17.85 3.51
CA GLN A 93 2.90 -19.20 3.04
C GLN A 93 4.39 -19.38 2.72
N ALA A 94 5.01 -18.39 2.08
CA ALA A 94 6.42 -18.44 1.72
C ALA A 94 7.35 -18.38 2.96
N ILE A 95 6.99 -17.60 3.99
CA ILE A 95 7.72 -17.54 5.25
C ILE A 95 7.61 -18.87 6.01
N GLN A 96 6.42 -19.47 6.07
CA GLN A 96 6.22 -20.78 6.72
C GLN A 96 7.08 -21.89 6.09
N ARG A 97 7.35 -21.79 4.78
CA ARG A 97 8.24 -22.70 4.05
C ARG A 97 9.73 -22.35 4.17
N GLY A 98 10.09 -21.28 4.88
CA GLY A 98 11.47 -20.81 5.01
C GLY A 98 12.07 -20.20 3.74
N LEU A 99 11.25 -19.88 2.73
CA LEU A 99 11.72 -19.36 1.44
C LEU A 99 12.07 -17.87 1.49
N LEU A 100 11.55 -17.13 2.49
CA LEU A 100 11.72 -15.68 2.62
C LEU A 100 12.16 -15.29 4.03
N SER A 101 12.93 -14.20 4.12
CA SER A 101 13.43 -13.66 5.38
C SER A 101 12.31 -13.05 6.24
N SER A 102 12.46 -13.14 7.55
CA SER A 102 11.57 -12.51 8.54
C SER A 102 11.64 -10.97 8.52
N ASP A 103 12.71 -10.39 7.96
CA ASP A 103 12.82 -8.94 7.79
C ASP A 103 11.83 -8.41 6.74
N LEU A 104 11.54 -9.19 5.69
CA LEU A 104 10.53 -8.84 4.68
C LEU A 104 9.12 -8.77 5.30
N TRP A 105 8.82 -9.67 6.24
CA TRP A 105 7.58 -9.62 7.00
C TRP A 105 7.45 -8.36 7.86
N ARG A 106 8.56 -7.92 8.47
CA ARG A 106 8.59 -6.68 9.22
C ARG A 106 8.32 -5.49 8.31
N GLN A 107 8.94 -5.43 7.14
CA GLN A 107 8.72 -4.37 6.14
C GLN A 107 7.27 -4.35 5.64
N PHE A 108 6.73 -5.52 5.31
CA PHE A 108 5.34 -5.64 4.89
C PHE A 108 4.37 -5.04 5.91
N ARG A 109 4.56 -5.32 7.21
CA ARG A 109 3.72 -4.72 8.27
C ARG A 109 3.92 -3.20 8.43
N LEU A 110 5.11 -2.68 8.14
CA LEU A 110 5.33 -1.23 8.12
C LEU A 110 4.52 -0.58 7.00
N LEU A 111 4.51 -1.19 5.82
CA LEU A 111 3.71 -0.72 4.69
C LEU A 111 2.20 -0.81 4.96
N GLU A 112 1.74 -1.89 5.61
CA GLU A 112 0.34 -1.98 6.06
C GLU A 112 -0.02 -0.80 6.97
N LYS A 113 0.84 -0.51 7.95
CA LYS A 113 0.63 0.60 8.88
C LYS A 113 0.67 1.96 8.19
N GLU A 114 1.57 2.16 7.23
CA GLU A 114 1.63 3.40 6.44
C GLU A 114 0.34 3.62 5.66
N LEU A 115 -0.20 2.56 5.03
CA LEU A 115 -1.47 2.65 4.31
C LEU A 115 -2.66 2.88 5.26
N GLU A 116 -2.67 2.27 6.45
CA GLU A 116 -3.68 2.54 7.48
C GLU A 116 -3.69 4.02 7.90
N ILE A 117 -2.52 4.63 8.06
CA ILE A 117 -2.39 6.06 8.34
C ILE A 117 -2.94 6.88 7.18
N GLU A 118 -2.56 6.55 5.94
CA GLU A 118 -3.04 7.28 4.75
C GLU A 118 -4.58 7.18 4.60
N VAL A 119 -5.16 6.02 4.88
CA VAL A 119 -6.62 5.79 4.87
C VAL A 119 -7.31 6.63 5.94
N MET A 120 -6.75 6.68 7.15
CA MET A 120 -7.27 7.50 8.25
C MET A 120 -7.22 8.99 7.89
N ASP A 121 -6.14 9.45 7.27
CA ASP A 121 -5.99 10.85 6.88
C ASP A 121 -7.01 11.25 5.82
N VAL A 122 -7.21 10.41 4.78
CA VAL A 122 -8.25 10.62 3.77
C VAL A 122 -9.66 10.65 4.40
N SER A 123 -9.94 9.80 5.38
CA SER A 123 -11.24 9.80 6.09
C SER A 123 -11.45 11.11 6.87
N LYS A 124 -10.41 11.60 7.57
CA LYS A 124 -10.45 12.87 8.30
C LYS A 124 -10.63 14.06 7.35
N GLU A 125 -9.88 14.09 6.25
CA GLU A 125 -10.00 15.12 5.21
C GLU A 125 -11.41 15.12 4.60
N ALA A 126 -11.97 13.96 4.27
CA ALA A 126 -13.33 13.84 3.77
C ALA A 126 -14.37 14.36 4.78
N GLN A 127 -14.20 14.03 6.06
CA GLN A 127 -15.08 14.55 7.12
C GLN A 127 -15.03 16.08 7.22
N SER A 128 -13.86 16.69 6.95
CA SER A 128 -13.71 18.14 6.95
C SER A 128 -14.47 18.82 5.80
N PHE A 129 -14.58 18.17 4.64
CA PHE A 129 -15.34 18.67 3.49
C PHE A 129 -16.85 18.52 3.65
N LYS A 130 -17.31 17.42 4.25
CA LYS A 130 -18.74 17.16 4.50
C LYS A 130 -18.87 16.16 5.66
N LYS A 131 -19.76 16.47 6.61
CA LYS A 131 -20.13 15.56 7.70
C LYS A 131 -20.58 14.20 7.14
N GLU A 132 -20.17 13.12 7.79
CA GLU A 132 -20.43 11.70 7.44
C GLU A 132 -19.79 11.22 6.12
N TRP A 133 -19.08 12.08 5.39
CA TRP A 133 -18.42 11.65 4.16
C TRP A 133 -17.18 10.77 4.44
N GLY A 134 -16.52 10.95 5.57
CA GLY A 134 -15.37 10.12 5.96
C GLY A 134 -15.70 8.63 6.12
N GLN A 135 -16.95 8.28 6.44
CA GLN A 135 -17.41 6.90 6.58
C GLN A 135 -17.80 6.28 5.23
N THR A 136 -18.32 7.09 4.31
CA THR A 136 -18.91 6.63 3.04
C THR A 136 -17.94 6.69 1.86
N ILE A 137 -16.93 7.57 1.90
CA ILE A 137 -15.98 7.79 0.79
C ILE A 137 -15.31 6.50 0.31
N PHE A 138 -14.92 5.61 1.22
CA PHE A 138 -14.25 4.36 0.87
C PHE A 138 -15.21 3.31 0.29
N GLN A 139 -16.49 3.34 0.65
CA GLN A 139 -17.52 2.49 0.04
C GLN A 139 -17.71 2.90 -1.42
N THR A 140 -17.89 4.20 -1.68
CA THR A 140 -17.99 4.74 -3.04
C THR A 140 -16.72 4.48 -3.86
N ALA A 141 -15.55 4.68 -3.27
CA ALA A 141 -14.28 4.39 -3.93
C ALA A 141 -14.15 2.91 -4.32
N ASN A 142 -14.60 1.99 -3.45
CA ASN A 142 -14.60 0.56 -3.75
C ASN A 142 -15.54 0.21 -4.92
N GLU A 143 -16.74 0.78 -4.95
CA GLU A 143 -17.66 0.62 -6.09
C GLU A 143 -17.05 1.15 -7.40
N MET A 144 -16.33 2.27 -7.36
CA MET A 144 -15.62 2.80 -8.53
C MET A 144 -14.52 1.86 -9.02
N VAL A 145 -13.72 1.27 -8.11
CA VAL A 145 -12.70 0.28 -8.49
C VAL A 145 -13.33 -0.94 -9.15
N LEU A 146 -14.41 -1.47 -8.57
CA LEU A 146 -15.12 -2.63 -9.12
C LEU A 146 -15.73 -2.32 -10.49
N ASN A 147 -16.30 -1.12 -10.67
CA ASN A 147 -16.82 -0.66 -11.95
C ASN A 147 -15.73 -0.57 -13.02
N GLU A 148 -14.56 -0.02 -12.66
CA GLU A 148 -13.41 0.07 -13.57
C GLU A 148 -12.93 -1.32 -14.02
N GLN A 149 -12.81 -2.27 -13.08
CA GLN A 149 -12.45 -3.66 -13.37
C GLN A 149 -13.49 -4.35 -14.27
N LEU A 150 -14.77 -4.15 -13.99
CA LEU A 150 -15.86 -4.70 -14.80
C LEU A 150 -15.81 -4.15 -16.23
N ARG A 151 -15.62 -2.83 -16.40
CA ARG A 151 -15.49 -2.21 -17.72
C ARG A 151 -14.30 -2.77 -18.50
N GLN A 152 -13.14 -2.92 -17.86
CA GLN A 152 -11.96 -3.54 -18.47
C GLN A 152 -12.22 -4.98 -18.91
N THR A 153 -12.97 -5.75 -18.11
CA THR A 153 -13.33 -7.13 -18.45
C THR A 153 -14.27 -7.16 -19.65
N ILE A 154 -15.29 -6.29 -19.67
CA ILE A 154 -16.23 -6.19 -20.80
C ILE A 154 -15.51 -5.81 -22.10
N THR A 155 -14.57 -4.86 -22.06
CA THR A 155 -13.80 -4.49 -23.25
C THR A 155 -12.92 -5.63 -23.74
N GLN A 156 -12.23 -6.34 -22.85
CA GLN A 156 -11.43 -7.52 -23.21
C GLN A 156 -12.27 -8.63 -23.84
N VAL A 157 -13.44 -8.94 -23.27
CA VAL A 157 -14.36 -9.95 -23.82
C VAL A 157 -14.84 -9.55 -25.22
N ARG A 158 -15.17 -8.27 -25.41
CA ARG A 158 -15.55 -7.73 -26.72
C ARG A 158 -14.43 -7.89 -27.75
N ASP A 159 -13.19 -7.56 -27.38
CA ASP A 159 -12.04 -7.67 -28.28
C ASP A 159 -11.75 -9.13 -28.68
N ILE A 160 -11.91 -10.07 -27.75
CA ILE A 160 -11.76 -11.51 -28.01
C ILE A 160 -12.86 -11.97 -28.97
N ALA A 161 -14.12 -11.61 -28.70
CA ALA A 161 -15.25 -11.97 -29.55
C ALA A 161 -15.09 -11.43 -30.99
N GLU A 162 -14.60 -10.19 -31.14
CA GLU A 162 -14.31 -9.61 -32.46
C GLU A 162 -13.18 -10.36 -33.19
N LYS A 163 -12.11 -10.74 -32.49
CA LYS A 163 -10.99 -11.54 -33.06
C LYS A 163 -11.46 -12.93 -33.49
N GLU A 164 -12.28 -13.60 -32.68
CA GLU A 164 -12.86 -14.90 -33.01
C GLU A 164 -13.79 -14.80 -34.22
N ALA A 165 -14.67 -13.80 -34.27
CA ALA A 165 -15.56 -13.58 -35.40
C ALA A 165 -14.78 -13.35 -36.72
N ARG A 166 -13.69 -12.58 -36.67
CA ARG A 166 -12.78 -12.38 -37.84
C ARG A 166 -12.15 -13.70 -38.28
N THR A 167 -11.69 -14.52 -37.34
CA THR A 167 -11.07 -15.83 -37.62
C THR A 167 -12.08 -16.82 -38.19
N GLN A 168 -13.30 -16.86 -37.65
CA GLN A 168 -14.41 -17.67 -38.16
C GLN A 168 -14.82 -17.24 -39.58
N ARG A 169 -14.87 -15.94 -39.88
CA ARG A 169 -15.15 -15.45 -41.23
C ARG A 169 -14.08 -15.90 -42.21
N ARG A 170 -12.79 -15.76 -41.86
CA ARG A 170 -11.65 -16.22 -42.69
C ARG A 170 -11.75 -17.72 -42.99
N THR A 171 -11.93 -18.55 -41.97
CA THR A 171 -12.02 -20.02 -42.12
C THR A 171 -13.22 -20.44 -42.97
N LYS A 172 -14.39 -19.79 -42.82
CA LYS A 172 -15.56 -20.01 -43.69
C LYS A 172 -15.27 -19.68 -45.16
N THR A 173 -14.56 -18.58 -45.43
CA THR A 173 -14.15 -18.21 -46.80
C THR A 173 -13.18 -19.22 -47.41
N TYR A 174 -12.18 -19.68 -46.64
CA TYR A 174 -11.25 -20.72 -47.10
C TYR A 174 -11.97 -22.05 -47.40
N ARG A 175 -12.89 -22.47 -46.53
CA ARG A 175 -13.70 -23.68 -46.76
C ARG A 175 -14.53 -23.58 -48.04
N ARG A 176 -15.15 -22.42 -48.32
CA ARG A 176 -15.93 -22.21 -49.54
C ARG A 176 -15.06 -22.30 -50.80
N LYS A 177 -13.90 -21.67 -50.82
CA LYS A 177 -12.94 -21.72 -51.95
C LYS A 177 -12.36 -23.10 -52.24
N ARG A 178 -12.47 -24.06 -51.31
CA ARG A 178 -11.93 -25.42 -51.48
C ARG A 178 -12.95 -26.39 -52.10
N ILE A 179 -14.23 -26.00 -52.17
CA ILE A 179 -15.34 -26.84 -52.65
C ILE A 179 -15.74 -26.46 -54.08
N THR A 180 -15.46 -25.22 -54.49
CA THR A 180 -15.52 -24.73 -55.89
C THR A 180 -14.20 -24.95 -56.59
#